data_AF-A0A8H6UFZ7-F1
#
_entry.id   AF-A0A8H6UFZ7-F1
#
_cell.length_a   1.000
_cell.length_b   1.000
_cell.length_c   1.000
_cell.angle_alpha   90.00
_cell.angle_beta   90.00
_cell.angle_gamma   90.00
#
_symmetry.space_group_name_H-M   'P 1'
#
loop_
_entity.id
_entity.type
_entity.pdbx_description
1 polymer ?
#
loop_
_entity_poly.entity_id
_entity_poly.type
_entity_poly.pdbx_seq_one_letter_code
_entity_poly.pdbx_strand_id
1 'polypeptide(L)'
;MPGCPFLLAETWRVRPALHVFGHVHEAYGSEPVYWDEAQRAWERLCATRRPRARYGRLMSLFGFLRDLFDVQGWLDAARVIAYGVLGVVWAKVWGGENRGCGWMVNAACMYRNTGRLGNKPQVVVL
;
A
#
# COMPACT_ATOMS: atom_id res chain seq x y z
N MET A 1 1.94 0.19 -1.92
CA MET A 1 1.67 1.14 -3.01
C MET A 1 0.24 0.90 -3.44
N PRO A 2 -0.70 1.79 -3.13
CA PRO A 2 -1.96 1.77 -3.86
C PRO A 2 -1.59 2.16 -5.29
N GLY A 3 -1.64 1.23 -6.22
CA GLY A 3 -1.30 1.48 -7.62
C GLY A 3 -2.44 2.18 -8.36
N CYS A 4 -2.70 1.70 -9.57
CA CYS A 4 -3.93 1.99 -10.29
C CYS A 4 -5.11 1.39 -9.49
N PRO A 5 -6.24 2.10 -9.29
CA PRO A 5 -7.36 1.60 -8.50
C PRO A 5 -7.92 0.29 -9.07
N PHE A 6 -7.89 0.12 -10.39
CA PHE A 6 -8.31 -1.12 -11.06
C PHE A 6 -7.37 -2.29 -10.74
N LEU A 7 -6.05 -2.05 -10.72
CA LEU A 7 -5.07 -3.05 -10.34
C LEU A 7 -5.23 -3.45 -8.87
N LEU A 8 -5.46 -2.47 -8.00
CA LEU A 8 -5.67 -2.72 -6.58
C LEU A 8 -6.94 -3.55 -6.34
N ALA A 9 -8.05 -3.20 -7.00
CA ALA A 9 -9.28 -3.97 -6.91
C ALA A 9 -9.09 -5.43 -7.38
N GLU A 10 -8.38 -5.62 -8.49
CA GLU A 10 -8.13 -6.94 -9.05
C GLU A 10 -7.21 -7.80 -8.17
N THR A 11 -6.19 -7.19 -7.58
CA THR A 11 -5.28 -7.89 -6.65
C THR A 11 -5.97 -8.28 -5.35
N TRP A 12 -6.88 -7.47 -4.82
CA TRP A 12 -7.76 -7.88 -3.71
C TRP A 12 -8.73 -9.02 -4.07
N ARG A 13 -9.16 -9.09 -5.33
CA ARG A 13 -10.04 -10.16 -5.83
C ARG A 13 -9.29 -11.49 -5.94
N VAL A 14 -8.11 -11.46 -6.56
CA VAL A 14 -7.31 -12.66 -6.87
C VAL A 14 -6.46 -13.11 -5.69
N ARG A 15 -5.96 -12.16 -4.88
CA ARG A 15 -5.06 -12.38 -3.74
C ARG A 15 -3.81 -13.20 -4.10
N PRO A 16 -3.03 -12.77 -5.11
CA PRO A 16 -1.90 -13.55 -5.60
C PRO A 16 -0.78 -13.65 -4.56
N ALA A 17 -0.03 -14.75 -4.61
CA ALA A 17 1.23 -14.91 -3.87
C ALA A 17 2.36 -14.03 -4.44
N LEU A 18 2.35 -13.80 -5.75
CA LEU A 18 3.26 -12.88 -6.44
C LEU A 18 2.52 -12.20 -7.59
N HIS A 19 2.61 -10.88 -7.67
CA HIS A 19 2.12 -10.09 -8.78
C HIS A 19 3.23 -9.18 -9.29
N VAL A 20 3.66 -9.43 -10.54
CA VAL A 20 4.72 -8.67 -11.20
C VAL A 20 4.10 -7.76 -12.26
N PHE A 21 4.47 -6.49 -12.23
CA PHE A 21 4.01 -5.47 -13.16
C PHE A 21 5.15 -4.52 -13.53
N GLY A 22 5.00 -3.79 -14.64
CA GLY A 22 5.94 -2.79 -15.10
C GLY A 22 5.21 -1.75 -15.95
N HIS A 23 5.74 -0.53 -16.05
CA HIS A 23 5.20 0.59 -16.83
C HIS A 23 3.89 1.26 -16.38
N VAL A 24 3.12 0.70 -15.45
CA VAL A 24 1.82 1.31 -15.04
C VAL A 24 2.00 2.60 -14.21
N HIS A 25 3.15 2.78 -13.55
CA HIS A 25 3.53 3.97 -12.78
C HIS A 25 5.04 4.22 -12.92
N GLU A 26 5.52 5.47 -12.84
CA GLU A 26 6.96 5.82 -12.73
C GLU A 26 7.61 5.35 -11.40
N ALA A 27 7.07 4.31 -10.78
CA ALA A 27 7.56 3.70 -9.55
C ALA A 27 8.44 2.48 -9.86
N TYR A 28 9.16 2.01 -8.84
CA TYR A 28 10.02 0.82 -8.89
C TYR A 28 10.16 0.23 -7.48
N GLY A 29 10.28 -1.10 -7.39
CA GLY A 29 10.53 -1.80 -6.13
C GLY A 29 9.58 -2.96 -5.87
N SER A 30 9.68 -3.53 -4.68
CA SER A 30 8.86 -4.65 -4.22
C SER A 30 8.34 -4.37 -2.82
N GLU A 31 7.15 -4.88 -2.52
CA GLU A 31 6.56 -4.80 -1.19
C GLU A 31 5.79 -6.07 -0.84
N PRO A 32 5.88 -6.54 0.42
CA PRO A 32 4.97 -7.56 0.91
C PRO A 32 3.58 -6.97 1.08
N VAL A 33 2.56 -7.77 0.80
CA VAL A 33 1.15 -7.43 0.96
C VAL A 33 0.46 -8.53 1.74
N TYR A 34 -0.34 -8.15 2.72
CA TYR A 34 -1.15 -9.07 3.50
C TYR A 34 -2.61 -8.93 3.07
N TRP A 35 -3.26 -10.03 2.72
CA TRP A 35 -4.67 -10.02 2.32
C TRP A 35 -5.62 -10.00 3.54
N ASP A 36 -5.42 -9.03 4.44
CA ASP A 36 -6.16 -8.87 5.69
C ASP A 36 -6.80 -7.48 5.84
N GLU A 37 -7.64 -7.29 6.86
CA GLU A 37 -8.31 -6.00 7.07
C GLU A 37 -7.36 -4.90 7.56
N ALA A 38 -6.19 -5.24 8.10
CA ALA A 38 -5.18 -4.24 8.49
C ALA A 38 -4.58 -3.58 7.26
N GLN A 39 -4.16 -4.37 6.26
CA GLN A 39 -3.70 -3.89 4.96
C GLN A 39 -4.80 -3.08 4.27
N ARG A 40 -6.04 -3.57 4.30
CA ARG A 40 -7.18 -2.89 3.67
C ARG A 40 -7.45 -1.52 4.28
N ALA A 41 -7.39 -1.40 5.61
CA ALA A 41 -7.52 -0.14 6.31
C ALA A 41 -6.32 0.80 6.01
N TRP A 42 -5.11 0.26 5.94
CA TRP A 42 -3.90 1.01 5.58
C TRP A 42 -3.99 1.60 4.17
N GLU A 43 -4.46 0.84 3.19
CA GLU A 43 -4.62 1.30 1.83
C GLU A 43 -5.70 2.38 1.68
N ARG A 44 -6.83 2.27 2.41
CA ARG A 44 -7.85 3.34 2.48
C ARG A 44 -7.26 4.62 3.07
N LEU A 45 -6.49 4.52 4.15
CA LEU A 45 -5.80 5.65 4.77
C LEU A 45 -4.80 6.31 3.80
N CYS A 46 -4.07 5.51 3.02
CA CYS A 46 -3.17 6.03 2.00
C CYS A 46 -3.92 6.69 0.84
N ALA A 47 -5.03 6.11 0.38
CA ALA A 47 -5.85 6.64 -0.71
C ALA A 47 -6.46 8.02 -0.36
N THR A 48 -6.91 8.21 0.88
CA THR A 48 -7.43 9.50 1.36
C THR A 48 -6.32 10.56 1.45
N ARG A 49 -5.10 10.18 1.84
CA ARG A 49 -3.98 11.14 1.99
C ARG A 49 -3.29 11.53 0.67
N ARG A 50 -3.29 10.66 -0.35
CA ARG A 50 -2.51 10.85 -1.59
C ARG A 50 -2.81 12.12 -2.40
N PRO A 51 -4.08 12.56 -2.59
CA PRO A 51 -4.38 13.80 -3.30
C PRO A 51 -3.82 15.05 -2.59
N ARG A 52 -3.64 14.98 -1.27
CA ARG A 52 -3.25 16.11 -0.42
C ARG A 52 -1.75 16.46 -0.51
N ALA A 53 -0.90 15.52 -0.93
CA ALA A 53 0.55 15.73 -1.09
C ALA A 53 0.94 16.65 -2.28
N ARG A 54 -0.02 17.04 -3.13
CA ARG A 54 0.20 17.93 -4.29
C ARG A 54 0.02 19.42 -3.98
N TYR A 55 -0.44 19.79 -2.79
CA TYR A 55 -0.73 21.18 -2.45
C TYR A 55 0.47 21.91 -1.83
N GLY A 56 0.63 23.21 -2.13
CA GLY A 56 1.66 24.06 -1.53
C GLY A 56 1.44 24.31 -0.03
N ARG A 57 2.48 24.83 0.68
CA ARG A 57 2.51 25.01 2.15
C ARG A 57 1.28 25.70 2.77
N LEU A 58 0.65 26.61 2.05
CA LEU A 58 -0.49 27.38 2.56
C LEU A 58 -1.76 26.51 2.59
N MET A 59 -1.97 25.71 1.54
CA MET A 59 -3.05 24.72 1.48
C MET A 59 -2.79 23.50 2.38
N SER A 60 -1.54 23.19 2.75
CA SER A 60 -1.25 22.13 3.72
C SER A 60 -1.69 22.48 5.14
N LEU A 61 -1.69 23.76 5.52
CA LEU A 61 -2.24 24.23 6.81
C LEU A 61 -3.76 24.02 6.89
N PHE A 62 -4.49 24.38 5.83
CA PHE A 62 -5.93 24.08 5.73
C PHE A 62 -6.20 22.57 5.67
N GLY A 63 -5.33 21.81 5.01
CA GLY A 63 -5.36 20.34 5.00
C GLY A 63 -5.20 19.74 6.41
N PHE A 64 -4.30 20.28 7.22
CA PHE A 64 -4.09 19.84 8.61
C PHE A 64 -5.33 20.07 9.48
N LEU A 65 -5.93 21.26 9.41
CA LEU A 65 -7.17 21.55 10.14
C LEU A 65 -8.28 20.59 9.71
N ARG A 66 -8.43 20.33 8.42
CA ARG A 66 -9.43 19.38 7.90
C ARG A 66 -9.16 17.95 8.34
N ASP A 67 -7.90 17.52 8.39
CA ASP A 67 -7.52 16.18 8.85
C ASP A 67 -7.83 15.98 10.34
N LEU A 68 -7.77 17.04 11.15
CA LEU A 68 -8.20 16.98 12.56
C LEU A 68 -9.69 16.64 12.67
N PHE A 69 -10.52 17.04 11.69
CA PHE A 69 -11.96 16.77 11.63
C PHE A 69 -12.34 15.57 10.72
N ASP A 70 -11.37 14.85 10.15
CA ASP A 70 -11.64 13.71 9.26
C ASP A 70 -11.93 12.42 10.08
N VAL A 71 -13.16 12.30 10.55
CA VAL A 71 -13.62 11.17 11.38
C VAL A 71 -13.35 9.81 10.70
N GLN A 72 -13.52 9.71 9.38
CA GLN A 72 -13.24 8.47 8.66
C GLN A 72 -11.75 8.13 8.65
N GLY A 73 -10.88 9.14 8.48
CA GLY A 73 -9.43 8.95 8.59
C GLY A 73 -8.99 8.45 9.96
N TRP A 74 -9.59 8.97 11.05
CA TRP A 74 -9.34 8.49 12.40
C TRP A 74 -9.84 7.07 12.63
N LEU A 75 -11.03 6.72 12.12
CA LEU A 75 -11.57 5.36 12.20
C LEU A 75 -10.69 4.36 11.45
N ASP A 76 -10.24 4.69 10.24
CA ASP A 76 -9.34 3.81 9.48
C ASP A 76 -7.98 3.68 10.16
N ALA A 77 -7.41 4.76 10.71
CA ALA A 77 -6.18 4.67 11.52
C ALA A 77 -6.36 3.78 12.75
N ALA A 78 -7.47 3.93 13.47
CA ALA A 78 -7.80 3.08 14.62
C ALA A 78 -7.95 1.61 14.22
N ARG A 79 -8.59 1.31 13.08
CA ARG A 79 -8.69 -0.04 12.52
C ARG A 79 -7.33 -0.64 12.19
N VAL A 80 -6.42 0.12 11.56
CA VAL A 80 -5.06 -0.34 11.26
C VAL A 80 -4.35 -0.75 12.55
N ILE A 81 -4.42 0.08 13.60
CA ILE A 81 -3.79 -0.22 14.89
C ILE A 81 -4.44 -1.46 15.53
N ALA A 82 -5.77 -1.50 15.60
CA ALA A 82 -6.51 -2.60 16.24
C ALA A 82 -6.26 -3.95 15.56
N TYR A 83 -6.42 -4.01 14.23
CA TYR A 83 -6.18 -5.25 13.48
C TYR A 83 -4.71 -5.63 13.44
N GLY A 84 -3.79 -4.65 13.39
CA GLY A 84 -2.36 -4.90 13.50
C GLY A 84 -1.98 -5.55 14.82
N VAL A 85 -2.47 -5.00 15.95
CA VAL A 85 -2.25 -5.59 17.28
C VAL A 85 -2.88 -6.97 17.40
N LEU A 86 -4.13 -7.12 16.96
CA LEU A 86 -4.83 -8.42 16.99
C LEU A 86 -4.08 -9.47 16.16
N GLY A 87 -3.58 -9.10 14.98
CA GLY A 87 -2.80 -9.99 14.12
C GLY A 87 -1.48 -10.42 14.77
N VAL A 88 -0.76 -9.49 15.41
CA VAL A 88 0.47 -9.81 16.16
C VAL A 88 0.18 -10.75 17.31
N VAL A 89 -0.88 -10.46 18.08
CA VAL A 89 -1.31 -11.27 19.22
C VAL A 89 -1.70 -12.68 18.76
N TRP A 90 -2.49 -12.80 17.70
CA TRP A 90 -2.89 -14.07 17.08
C TRP A 90 -1.67 -14.89 16.63
N ALA A 91 -0.72 -14.27 15.94
CA ALA A 91 0.49 -14.95 15.47
C ALA A 91 1.42 -15.39 16.61
N LYS A 92 1.63 -14.53 17.62
CA LYS A 92 2.60 -14.76 18.70
C LYS A 92 2.08 -15.66 19.81
N VAL A 93 0.80 -15.56 20.15
CA VAL A 93 0.21 -16.23 21.33
C VAL A 93 -0.62 -17.45 20.93
N TRP A 94 -1.33 -17.39 19.79
CA TRP A 94 -2.17 -18.50 19.32
C TRP A 94 -1.53 -19.33 18.20
N GLY A 95 -0.33 -18.96 17.74
CA GLY A 95 0.41 -19.72 16.71
C GLY A 95 -0.29 -19.72 15.34
N GLY A 96 -1.19 -18.77 15.09
CA GLY A 96 -1.90 -18.69 13.82
C GLY A 96 -0.99 -18.16 12.70
N GLU A 97 -0.95 -18.86 11.57
CA GLU A 97 -0.29 -18.37 10.36
C GLU A 97 -1.14 -17.30 9.67
N ASN A 98 -0.56 -16.12 9.39
CA ASN A 98 -1.13 -15.17 8.44
C ASN A 98 -0.90 -15.68 7.01
N ARG A 99 -1.76 -16.60 6.56
CA ARG A 99 -1.66 -17.30 5.25
C ARG A 99 -1.88 -16.43 4.01
N GLY A 100 -2.13 -15.14 4.18
CA GLY A 100 -2.45 -14.20 3.10
C GLY A 100 -1.28 -13.32 2.67
N CYS A 101 -0.03 -13.69 2.92
CA CYS A 101 1.12 -12.88 2.48
C CYS A 101 1.42 -13.14 0.99
N GLY A 102 1.50 -12.07 0.22
CA GLY A 102 1.96 -12.08 -1.17
C GLY A 102 2.95 -10.95 -1.44
N TRP A 103 3.51 -10.93 -2.65
CA TRP A 103 4.46 -9.91 -3.09
C TRP A 103 3.91 -9.11 -4.27
N MET A 104 4.00 -7.78 -4.16
CA MET A 104 3.76 -6.87 -5.27
C MET A 104 5.10 -6.35 -5.77
N VAL A 105 5.42 -6.60 -7.04
CA VAL A 105 6.72 -6.26 -7.64
C VAL A 105 6.53 -5.37 -8.85
N ASN A 106 6.99 -4.13 -8.73
CA ASN A 106 7.20 -3.26 -9.87
C ASN A 106 8.61 -3.47 -10.45
N ALA A 107 8.67 -4.28 -11.51
CA ALA A 107 9.89 -4.68 -12.19
C ALA A 107 10.34 -3.69 -13.29
N ALA A 108 9.85 -2.45 -13.27
CA ALA A 108 10.26 -1.43 -14.24
C ALA A 108 11.76 -1.14 -14.15
N CYS A 109 12.53 -1.60 -15.14
CA CYS A 109 13.97 -1.37 -15.24
C CYS A 109 14.33 -0.02 -15.90
N MET A 110 13.42 0.49 -16.74
CA MET A 110 13.56 1.78 -17.42
C MET A 110 13.23 2.93 -16.47
N TYR A 111 14.03 3.99 -16.50
CA TYR A 111 13.71 5.21 -15.78
C TYR A 111 12.67 6.01 -16.56
N ARG A 112 11.43 6.03 -16.04
CA ARG A 112 10.30 6.77 -16.61
C ARG A 112 10.11 6.42 -18.09
N ASN A 113 9.99 7.44 -18.94
CA ASN A 113 9.89 7.31 -20.40
C ASN A 113 11.19 7.75 -21.11
N THR A 114 12.33 7.74 -20.41
CA THR A 114 13.59 8.25 -20.97
C THR A 114 14.27 7.30 -21.96
N GLY A 115 13.80 6.05 -22.08
CA GLY A 115 14.46 5.01 -22.86
C GLY A 115 15.73 4.44 -22.20
N ARG A 116 16.17 4.98 -21.05
CA ARG A 116 17.38 4.56 -20.36
C ARG A 116 17.05 3.56 -19.25
N LEU A 117 17.75 2.43 -19.23
CA LEU A 117 17.74 1.51 -18.10
C LEU A 117 18.46 2.18 -16.92
N GLY A 118 17.83 2.16 -15.74
CA GLY A 118 18.37 2.80 -14.55
C GLY A 118 18.01 2.10 -13.24
N ASN A 119 16.90 1.36 -13.20
CA ASN A 119 16.52 0.58 -12.04
C ASN A 119 17.13 -0.84 -12.13
N LYS A 120 17.48 -1.41 -10.99
CA LYS A 120 18.08 -2.76 -10.92
C LYS A 120 17.00 -3.84 -11.12
N PRO A 121 17.36 -5.06 -11.51
CA PRO A 121 16.44 -6.19 -11.48
C PRO A 121 15.88 -6.40 -10.06
N GLN A 122 14.59 -6.73 -9.97
CA GLN A 122 13.96 -7.15 -8.72
C GLN A 122 14.15 -8.66 -8.54
N VAL A 123 14.68 -9.06 -7.38
CA VAL A 123 14.81 -10.48 -7.00
C VAL A 123 13.91 -10.71 -5.80
N VAL A 124 12.95 -11.63 -5.95
CA VAL A 124 12.03 -12.03 -4.88
C VAL A 124 12.18 -13.53 -4.66
N VAL A 125 12.35 -13.91 -3.40
CA VAL A 125 12.39 -15.31 -2.95
C VAL A 125 11.06 -15.59 -2.28
N LEU A 126 10.33 -16.60 -2.75
CA LEU A 126 9.01 -17.01 -2.26
C LEU A 126 9.14 -18.20 -1.32
#